data_AF-A0A258Z1S5-F1
#
_entry.id   AF-A0A258Z1S5-F1
#
_cell.length_a   1.000
_cell.length_b   1.000
_cell.length_c   1.000
_cell.angle_alpha   90.00
_cell.angle_beta   90.00
_cell.angle_gamma   90.00
#
_symmetry.space_group_name_H-M   'P 1'
#
loop_
_entity.id
_entity.type
_entity.pdbx_description
1 polymer ?
#
loop_
_entity_poly.entity_id
_entity_poly.type
_entity_poly.pdbx_seq_one_letter_code
_entity_poly.pdbx_strand_id
1 'polypeptide(L)'
;SVYANQIFASIDQSQVVVLDLEGKELQRIVPVINSSELEHDITLARLIRDVHYGRGLFDGIWSLIINDFATIMVSFLLLSGMVMSLLIYQTRKKIANRGKSIRMILKIHATSLSVLAAIPLILIALSGILLDHSKLFTPFLKLVSISPAYQPPVYHQLSADIWSVDYDGKIYRIRNRHGIYKSHDLKEWSFENSGFAYKMVRMDDTLYVSGMGAPNRILDKNGWNKLEHAPHMFKDAFMSNEAIAYLNGHKNTLPSPHFSDATLYSVLFTLHDGSFFGDWWAYVNDITAITLIFLLISGTILWMRIKRILKVK
;
A
#
# COMPACT_ATOMS: atom_id res chain seq x y z
N SER A 1 12.95 -5.49 -16.97
CA SER A 1 12.90 -6.53 -18.01
C SER A 1 14.22 -6.53 -18.74
N VAL A 2 14.76 -7.70 -19.07
CA VAL A 2 15.95 -7.83 -19.92
C VAL A 2 15.52 -8.56 -21.18
N TYR A 3 15.87 -8.01 -22.34
CA TYR A 3 15.62 -8.65 -23.63
C TYR A 3 16.80 -8.39 -24.55
N ALA A 4 17.40 -9.46 -25.09
CA ALA A 4 18.63 -9.39 -25.87
C ALA A 4 19.71 -8.52 -25.16
N ASN A 5 20.15 -7.43 -25.80
CA ASN A 5 21.17 -6.52 -25.26
C ASN A 5 20.60 -5.26 -24.62
N GLN A 6 19.33 -5.29 -24.19
CA GLN A 6 18.63 -4.14 -23.63
C GLN A 6 17.99 -4.46 -22.28
N ILE A 7 17.99 -3.46 -21.41
CA ILE A 7 17.33 -3.46 -20.12
C ILE A 7 16.23 -2.39 -20.15
N PHE A 8 14.98 -2.82 -20.02
CA PHE A 8 13.84 -1.93 -19.83
C PHE A 8 13.50 -1.85 -18.34
N ALA A 9 13.58 -0.65 -17.75
CA ALA A 9 13.39 -0.42 -16.33
C ALA A 9 12.44 0.75 -16.06
N SER A 10 11.83 0.74 -14.87
CA SER A 10 11.10 1.88 -14.32
C SER A 10 11.98 2.58 -13.27
N ILE A 11 12.06 3.90 -13.35
CA ILE A 11 12.76 4.75 -12.38
C ILE A 11 11.71 5.59 -11.64
N ASP A 12 11.82 5.60 -10.32
CA ASP A 12 10.95 6.36 -9.41
C ASP A 12 9.45 6.18 -9.66
N GLN A 13 9.06 5.02 -10.22
CA GLN A 13 7.69 4.68 -10.58
C GLN A 13 7.01 5.69 -11.51
N SER A 14 7.77 6.52 -12.21
CA SER A 14 7.23 7.61 -13.04
C SER A 14 7.86 7.68 -14.43
N GLN A 15 9.06 7.16 -14.56
CA GLN A 15 9.82 7.17 -15.81
C GLN A 15 10.14 5.75 -16.22
N VAL A 16 10.24 5.55 -17.52
CA VAL A 16 10.80 4.33 -18.07
C VAL A 16 12.08 4.64 -18.80
N VAL A 17 13.04 3.73 -18.67
CA VAL A 17 14.35 3.85 -19.27
C VAL A 17 14.69 2.58 -20.02
N VAL A 18 15.30 2.74 -21.19
CA VAL A 18 15.96 1.68 -21.93
C VAL A 18 17.45 1.88 -21.77
N LEU A 19 18.13 0.88 -21.23
CA LEU A 19 19.59 0.84 -21.06
C LEU A 19 20.16 -0.25 -21.96
N ASP A 20 21.43 -0.16 -22.31
CA ASP A 20 22.20 -1.32 -22.74
C ASP A 20 22.66 -2.17 -21.54
N LEU A 21 23.36 -3.27 -21.81
CA LEU A 21 23.90 -4.16 -20.77
C LEU A 21 25.03 -3.53 -19.95
N GLU A 22 25.65 -2.45 -20.44
CA GLU A 22 26.68 -1.68 -19.73
C GLU A 22 26.06 -0.62 -18.81
N GLY A 23 24.72 -0.47 -18.84
CA GLY A 23 23.97 0.48 -18.05
C GLY A 23 23.92 1.89 -18.66
N LYS A 24 24.36 2.07 -19.91
CA LYS A 24 24.24 3.34 -20.61
C LYS A 24 22.80 3.57 -21.03
N GLU A 25 22.33 4.78 -20.78
CA GLU A 25 20.99 5.21 -21.15
C GLU A 25 20.86 5.37 -22.67
N LEU A 26 20.00 4.55 -23.28
CA LEU A 26 19.63 4.65 -24.69
C LEU A 26 18.44 5.59 -24.86
N GLN A 27 17.48 5.52 -23.94
CA GLN A 27 16.25 6.31 -23.99
C GLN A 27 15.63 6.45 -22.61
N ARG A 28 15.08 7.63 -22.30
CA ARG A 28 14.29 7.90 -21.10
C ARG A 28 13.03 8.66 -21.46
N ILE A 29 11.90 8.16 -20.97
CA ILE A 29 10.58 8.71 -21.27
C ILE A 29 9.75 8.76 -19.99
N VAL A 30 8.96 9.81 -19.85
CA VAL A 30 7.82 9.84 -18.92
C VAL A 30 6.61 9.37 -19.72
N PRO A 31 6.05 8.17 -19.47
CA PRO A 31 4.89 7.69 -20.20
C PRO A 31 3.70 8.63 -20.02
N VAL A 32 3.11 9.05 -21.13
CA VAL A 32 1.86 9.81 -21.14
C VAL A 32 0.81 8.90 -21.73
N ILE A 33 -0.22 8.57 -20.95
CA ILE A 33 -1.34 7.78 -21.43
C ILE A 33 -2.54 8.70 -21.50
N ASN A 34 -3.26 8.61 -22.63
CA ASN A 34 -4.48 9.38 -22.85
C ASN A 34 -5.51 9.07 -21.77
N SER A 35 -6.24 10.10 -21.32
CA SER A 35 -7.25 9.95 -20.27
C SER A 35 -8.36 8.97 -20.64
N SER A 36 -8.66 8.79 -21.93
CA SER A 36 -9.62 7.80 -22.40
C SER A 36 -9.22 6.36 -22.09
N GLU A 37 -7.91 6.08 -22.03
CA GLU A 37 -7.36 4.77 -21.68
C GLU A 37 -7.28 4.56 -20.15
N LEU A 38 -7.67 5.56 -19.36
CA LEU A 38 -7.71 5.53 -17.89
C LEU A 38 -9.11 5.27 -17.33
N GLU A 39 -10.14 5.26 -18.18
CA GLU A 39 -11.54 5.13 -17.78
C GLU A 39 -11.93 3.67 -17.54
N HIS A 40 -11.24 3.02 -16.60
CA HIS A 40 -11.52 1.64 -16.23
C HIS A 40 -12.03 1.52 -14.80
N ASP A 41 -13.00 0.63 -14.64
CA ASP A 41 -13.53 0.24 -13.34
C ASP A 41 -12.45 -0.41 -12.46
N ILE A 42 -12.47 -0.08 -11.16
CA ILE A 42 -11.67 -0.76 -10.14
C ILE A 42 -12.56 -1.47 -9.14
N THR A 43 -12.07 -2.53 -8.52
CA THR A 43 -12.79 -3.18 -7.42
C THR A 43 -12.61 -2.42 -6.11
N LEU A 44 -13.59 -2.51 -5.20
CA LEU A 44 -13.44 -1.98 -3.84
C LEU A 44 -12.27 -2.66 -3.10
N ALA A 45 -12.00 -3.94 -3.38
CA ALA A 45 -10.83 -4.65 -2.88
C ALA A 45 -9.51 -3.98 -3.27
N ARG A 46 -9.44 -3.42 -4.48
CA ARG A 46 -8.27 -2.65 -4.94
C ARG A 46 -8.15 -1.33 -4.18
N LEU A 47 -9.26 -0.58 -4.09
CA LEU A 47 -9.27 0.71 -3.40
C LEU A 47 -8.87 0.59 -1.92
N ILE A 48 -9.46 -0.36 -1.17
CA ILE A 48 -9.15 -0.58 0.25
C ILE A 48 -7.66 -0.84 0.46
N ARG A 49 -7.06 -1.63 -0.43
CA ARG A 49 -5.65 -1.96 -0.35
C ARG A 49 -4.78 -0.73 -0.62
N ASP A 50 -5.13 0.08 -1.61
CA ASP A 50 -4.41 1.32 -1.89
C ASP A 50 -4.52 2.32 -0.74
N VAL A 51 -5.71 2.43 -0.12
CA VAL A 51 -5.92 3.26 1.08
C VAL A 51 -5.06 2.75 2.24
N HIS A 52 -5.05 1.44 2.50
CA HIS A 52 -4.25 0.86 3.58
C HIS A 52 -2.75 1.10 3.42
N TYR A 53 -2.23 1.00 2.19
CA TYR A 53 -0.82 1.28 1.89
C TYR A 53 -0.49 2.77 1.74
N GLY A 54 -1.39 3.67 2.13
CA GLY A 54 -1.16 5.11 2.10
C GLY A 54 -1.02 5.66 0.69
N ARG A 55 -1.70 5.07 -0.29
CA ARG A 55 -1.55 5.34 -1.73
C ARG A 55 -2.87 5.49 -2.47
N GLY A 56 -4.02 5.49 -1.80
CA GLY A 56 -5.32 5.30 -2.46
C GLY A 56 -6.17 6.54 -2.70
N LEU A 57 -5.75 7.73 -2.26
CA LEU A 57 -6.62 8.92 -2.30
C LEU A 57 -6.14 9.97 -3.29
N PHE A 58 -4.90 10.42 -3.18
CA PHE A 58 -4.34 11.53 -3.96
C PHE A 58 -3.14 11.10 -4.78
N ASP A 59 -2.91 11.75 -5.92
CA ASP A 59 -1.74 11.47 -6.75
C ASP A 59 -0.43 12.08 -6.20
N GLY A 60 0.68 11.59 -6.73
CA GLY A 60 2.03 12.03 -6.41
C GLY A 60 2.39 11.74 -4.95
N ILE A 61 3.09 12.70 -4.34
CA ILE A 61 3.61 12.55 -2.97
C ILE A 61 2.54 12.72 -1.89
N TRP A 62 1.34 13.22 -2.23
CA TRP A 62 0.34 13.62 -1.24
C TRP A 62 -0.24 12.46 -0.44
N SER A 63 -0.54 11.33 -1.07
CA SER A 63 -1.01 10.15 -0.33
C SER A 63 0.05 9.67 0.68
N LEU A 64 1.32 9.71 0.30
CA LEU A 64 2.44 9.35 1.17
C LEU A 64 2.59 10.33 2.34
N ILE A 65 2.51 11.64 2.07
CA ILE A 65 2.56 12.67 3.12
C ILE A 65 1.43 12.49 4.13
N ILE A 66 0.21 12.19 3.68
CA ILE A 66 -0.94 11.95 4.57
C ILE A 66 -0.70 10.70 5.42
N ASN A 67 -0.14 9.65 4.82
CA ASN A 67 0.22 8.43 5.53
C ASN A 67 1.30 8.68 6.60
N ASP A 68 2.39 9.37 6.24
CA ASP A 68 3.48 9.72 7.15
C ASP A 68 3.00 10.63 8.28
N PHE A 69 2.13 11.61 7.96
CA PHE A 69 1.45 12.42 8.95
C PHE A 69 0.63 11.56 9.92
N ALA A 70 -0.15 10.60 9.42
CA ALA A 70 -0.91 9.68 10.27
C ALA A 70 0.02 8.87 11.19
N THR A 71 1.14 8.34 10.68
CA THR A 71 2.15 7.59 11.46
C THR A 71 2.78 8.44 12.57
N ILE A 72 3.18 9.68 12.24
CA ILE A 72 3.73 10.62 13.23
C ILE A 72 2.67 10.94 14.29
N MET A 73 1.43 11.18 13.86
CA MET A 73 0.35 11.56 14.76
C MET A 73 -0.10 10.43 15.68
N VAL A 74 -0.19 9.18 15.22
CA VAL A 74 -0.49 8.05 16.11
C VAL A 74 0.62 7.86 17.14
N SER A 75 1.89 8.01 16.74
CA SER A 75 3.04 7.94 17.65
C SER A 75 2.99 9.07 18.69
N PHE A 76 2.72 10.30 18.25
CA PHE A 76 2.55 11.45 19.11
C PHE A 76 1.39 11.26 20.10
N LEU A 77 0.22 10.82 19.64
CA LEU A 77 -0.96 10.60 20.46
C LEU A 77 -0.71 9.50 21.51
N LEU A 78 -0.03 8.42 21.11
CA LEU A 78 0.37 7.34 22.01
C LEU A 78 1.29 7.85 23.12
N LEU A 79 2.41 8.49 22.75
CA LEU A 79 3.42 8.97 23.69
C LEU A 79 2.86 10.04 24.63
N SER A 80 2.16 11.04 24.08
CA SER A 80 1.57 12.10 24.89
C SER A 80 0.43 11.57 25.78
N GLY A 81 -0.34 10.58 25.31
CA GLY A 81 -1.33 9.87 26.12
C GLY A 81 -0.71 9.08 27.28
N MET A 82 0.38 8.35 27.03
CA MET A 82 1.13 7.62 28.06
C MET A 82 1.69 8.57 29.14
N VAL A 83 2.35 9.66 28.73
CA VAL A 83 2.86 10.68 29.66
C VAL A 83 1.72 11.28 30.48
N MET A 84 0.59 11.61 29.84
CA MET A 84 -0.57 12.14 30.53
C MET A 84 -1.10 11.16 31.58
N SER A 85 -1.22 9.88 31.22
CA SER A 85 -1.67 8.80 32.11
C SER A 85 -0.75 8.65 33.33
N LEU A 86 0.57 8.66 33.13
CA LEU A 86 1.57 8.61 34.20
C LEU A 86 1.42 9.79 35.17
N LEU A 87 1.26 11.02 34.65
CA LEU A 87 1.10 12.22 35.49
C LEU A 87 -0.21 12.20 36.29
N ILE A 88 -1.30 11.71 35.68
CA ILE A 88 -2.58 11.50 36.36
C ILE A 88 -2.42 10.46 37.47
N TYR A 89 -1.74 9.34 37.19
CA TYR A 89 -1.48 8.30 38.19
C TYR A 89 -0.71 8.85 39.40
N GLN A 90 0.40 9.58 39.19
CA GLN A 90 1.19 10.18 40.27
C GLN A 90 0.35 11.14 41.13
N THR A 91 -0.52 11.92 40.50
CA THR A 91 -1.41 12.86 41.19
C THR A 91 -2.46 12.11 42.01
N ARG A 92 -3.10 11.08 41.45
CA ARG A 92 -4.13 10.28 42.14
C ARG A 92 -3.56 9.49 43.33
N LYS A 93 -2.33 8.97 43.20
CA LYS A 93 -1.62 8.28 44.27
C LYS A 93 -0.95 9.23 45.27
N LYS A 94 -1.14 10.55 45.14
CA LYS A 94 -0.56 11.60 45.99
C LYS A 94 0.98 11.54 46.07
N ILE A 95 1.64 10.97 45.06
CA ILE A 95 3.12 10.91 44.96
C ILE A 95 3.67 12.31 44.68
N ALA A 96 3.04 13.02 43.73
CA ALA A 96 3.39 14.39 43.39
C ALA A 96 2.17 15.11 42.81
N ASN A 97 1.99 16.40 43.12
CA ASN A 97 0.96 17.21 42.49
C ASN A 97 1.40 17.63 41.08
N ARG A 98 0.88 16.97 40.05
CA ARG A 98 1.22 17.23 38.63
C ARG A 98 0.16 18.04 37.88
N GLY A 99 -0.76 18.72 38.56
CA GLY A 99 -1.90 19.40 37.92
C GLY A 99 -1.52 20.45 36.85
N LYS A 100 -0.40 21.16 37.00
CA LYS A 100 0.10 22.09 35.97
C LYS A 100 0.61 21.33 34.74
N SER A 101 1.41 20.29 34.93
CA SER A 101 1.95 19.44 33.86
C SER A 101 0.86 18.71 33.09
N ILE A 102 -0.16 18.17 33.77
CA ILE A 102 -1.32 17.52 33.13
C ILE A 102 -2.03 18.51 32.19
N ARG A 103 -2.30 19.73 32.65
CA ARG A 103 -2.95 20.77 31.81
C ARG A 103 -2.09 21.15 30.60
N MET A 104 -0.76 21.20 30.75
CA MET A 104 0.16 21.48 29.65
C MET A 104 0.13 20.36 28.61
N ILE A 105 0.29 19.10 29.02
CA ILE A 105 0.26 17.94 28.13
C ILE A 105 -1.11 17.80 27.45
N LEU A 106 -2.21 18.04 28.18
CA LEU A 106 -3.55 18.01 27.58
C LEU A 106 -3.71 19.04 26.45
N LYS A 107 -3.16 20.26 26.60
CA LYS A 107 -3.20 21.27 25.53
C LYS A 107 -2.40 20.85 24.29
N ILE A 108 -1.28 20.16 24.49
CA ILE A 108 -0.43 19.65 23.41
C ILE A 108 -1.11 18.44 22.72
N HIS A 109 -1.66 17.51 23.52
CA HIS A 109 -2.33 16.31 23.03
C HIS A 109 -3.64 16.63 22.27
N ALA A 110 -4.45 17.57 22.79
CA ALA A 110 -5.75 17.93 22.23
C ALA A 110 -5.64 19.14 21.28
N THR A 111 -4.80 19.03 20.26
CA THR A 111 -4.66 20.06 19.21
C THR A 111 -5.64 19.83 18.06
N SER A 112 -5.84 20.84 17.21
CA SER A 112 -6.58 20.66 15.95
C SER A 112 -5.91 19.66 15.01
N LEU A 113 -4.58 19.51 15.07
CA LEU A 113 -3.85 18.51 14.30
C LEU A 113 -4.23 17.08 14.71
N SER A 114 -4.41 16.84 16.01
CA SER A 114 -4.92 15.55 16.53
C SER A 114 -6.30 15.20 15.98
N VAL A 115 -7.17 16.20 15.83
CA VAL A 115 -8.50 16.01 15.24
C VAL A 115 -8.42 15.77 13.73
N LEU A 116 -7.56 16.51 13.03
CA LEU A 116 -7.34 16.32 11.60
C LEU A 116 -6.78 14.91 11.31
N ALA A 117 -5.87 14.42 12.15
CA ALA A 117 -5.29 13.09 12.05
C ALA A 117 -6.31 11.96 12.24
N ALA A 118 -7.46 12.22 12.87
CA ALA A 118 -8.48 11.20 13.07
C ALA A 118 -8.99 10.62 11.75
N ILE A 119 -9.10 11.44 10.69
CA ILE A 119 -9.62 11.00 9.38
C ILE A 119 -8.72 9.91 8.76
N PRO A 120 -7.44 10.17 8.46
CA PRO A 120 -6.58 9.14 7.85
C PRO A 120 -6.36 7.95 8.80
N LEU A 121 -6.30 8.16 10.12
CA LEU A 121 -6.14 7.07 11.07
C LEU A 121 -7.35 6.12 11.12
N ILE A 122 -8.57 6.65 11.04
CA ILE A 122 -9.78 5.83 10.95
C ILE A 122 -9.79 5.05 9.63
N LEU A 123 -9.42 5.67 8.51
CA LEU A 123 -9.35 4.99 7.21
C LEU A 123 -8.33 3.83 7.21
N ILE A 124 -7.14 4.05 7.77
CA ILE A 124 -6.11 3.01 7.91
C ILE A 124 -6.59 1.89 8.84
N ALA A 125 -7.19 2.23 9.98
CA ALA A 125 -7.70 1.24 10.94
C ALA A 125 -8.81 0.37 10.33
N LEU A 126 -9.78 0.97 9.65
CA LEU A 126 -10.86 0.24 8.99
C LEU A 126 -10.35 -0.64 7.84
N SER A 127 -9.46 -0.11 7.01
CA SER A 127 -8.87 -0.88 5.91
C SER A 127 -8.03 -2.04 6.42
N GLY A 128 -7.33 -1.89 7.55
CA GLY A 128 -6.59 -2.98 8.21
C GLY A 128 -7.50 -4.14 8.61
N ILE A 129 -8.58 -3.86 9.34
CA ILE A 129 -9.58 -4.88 9.75
C ILE A 129 -10.12 -5.65 8.52
N LEU A 130 -10.45 -4.93 7.44
CA LEU A 130 -10.97 -5.54 6.21
C LEU A 130 -9.94 -6.44 5.51
N LEU A 131 -8.65 -6.11 5.60
CA LEU A 131 -7.56 -6.88 4.99
C LEU A 131 -7.16 -8.08 5.86
N ASP A 132 -7.11 -7.94 7.19
CA ASP A 132 -6.81 -9.02 8.12
C ASP A 132 -7.84 -10.17 8.00
N HIS A 133 -9.11 -9.81 7.74
CA HIS A 133 -10.20 -10.78 7.49
C HIS A 133 -10.53 -10.95 6.01
N SER A 134 -9.50 -10.92 5.16
CA SER A 134 -9.67 -11.01 3.70
C SER A 134 -10.52 -12.21 3.25
N LYS A 135 -10.49 -13.37 3.91
CA LYS A 135 -11.34 -14.52 3.56
C LYS A 135 -12.84 -14.20 3.66
N LEU A 136 -13.24 -13.40 4.64
CA LEU A 136 -14.63 -12.99 4.86
C LEU A 136 -15.03 -11.86 3.91
N PHE A 137 -14.19 -10.81 3.81
CA PHE A 137 -14.55 -9.59 3.09
C PHE A 137 -14.23 -9.62 1.59
N THR A 138 -13.17 -10.31 1.16
CA THR A 138 -12.72 -10.29 -0.25
C THR A 138 -13.81 -10.66 -1.26
N PRO A 139 -14.68 -11.67 -1.03
CA PRO A 139 -15.77 -11.96 -1.97
C PRO A 139 -16.67 -10.75 -2.22
N PHE A 140 -17.11 -10.08 -1.15
CA PHE A 140 -17.90 -8.84 -1.27
C PHE A 140 -17.10 -7.70 -1.91
N LEU A 141 -15.87 -7.47 -1.45
CA LEU A 141 -15.03 -6.38 -1.93
C LEU A 141 -14.66 -6.52 -3.42
N LYS A 142 -14.62 -7.74 -3.95
CA LYS A 142 -14.39 -8.00 -5.38
C LYS A 142 -15.65 -7.86 -6.25
N LEU A 143 -16.84 -7.99 -5.66
CA LEU A 143 -18.12 -7.82 -6.37
C LEU A 143 -18.47 -6.35 -6.58
N VAL A 144 -18.03 -5.48 -5.67
CA VAL A 144 -18.29 -4.03 -5.78
C VAL A 144 -17.30 -3.40 -6.75
N SER A 145 -17.80 -2.96 -7.90
CA SER A 145 -17.07 -2.15 -8.87
C SER A 145 -17.25 -0.66 -8.57
N ILE A 146 -16.19 0.12 -8.77
CA ILE A 146 -16.16 1.58 -8.62
C ILE A 146 -15.86 2.17 -10.00
N SER A 147 -16.85 2.83 -10.58
CA SER A 147 -16.70 3.47 -11.88
C SER A 147 -15.78 4.70 -11.81
N PRO A 148 -15.14 5.09 -12.93
CA PRO A 148 -14.20 6.22 -12.97
C PRO A 148 -14.72 7.50 -12.31
N ALA A 149 -16.02 7.79 -12.44
CA ALA A 149 -16.65 8.97 -11.85
C ALA A 149 -16.57 9.05 -10.31
N TYR A 150 -16.42 7.91 -9.62
CA TYR A 150 -16.33 7.84 -8.16
C TYR A 150 -14.93 7.47 -7.66
N GLN A 151 -13.97 7.31 -8.57
CA GLN A 151 -12.60 6.95 -8.20
C GLN A 151 -11.84 8.16 -7.66
N PRO A 152 -11.01 7.98 -6.63
CA PRO A 152 -10.15 9.04 -6.12
C PRO A 152 -9.19 9.60 -7.19
N PRO A 153 -8.71 10.85 -7.03
CA PRO A 153 -7.77 11.51 -7.94
C PRO A 153 -6.59 10.65 -8.42
N VAL A 154 -6.09 9.75 -7.57
CA VAL A 154 -4.95 8.88 -7.89
C VAL A 154 -5.18 7.92 -9.07
N TYR A 155 -6.43 7.67 -9.47
CA TYR A 155 -6.74 6.81 -10.63
C TYR A 155 -6.85 7.55 -11.95
N HIS A 156 -6.82 8.89 -11.93
CA HIS A 156 -6.97 9.74 -13.11
C HIS A 156 -5.63 10.19 -13.69
N GLN A 157 -4.52 9.84 -13.04
CA GLN A 157 -3.17 10.24 -13.42
C GLN A 157 -2.25 9.03 -13.42
N LEU A 158 -1.36 8.99 -14.41
CA LEU A 158 -0.58 7.79 -14.77
C LEU A 158 0.93 7.98 -14.65
N SER A 159 1.35 9.22 -14.35
CA SER A 159 2.75 9.60 -14.27
C SER A 159 3.47 9.10 -13.01
N ALA A 160 2.78 8.52 -12.02
CA ALA A 160 3.38 8.19 -10.72
C ALA A 160 2.94 6.82 -10.15
N ASP A 161 2.84 5.78 -10.97
CA ASP A 161 2.53 4.42 -10.49
C ASP A 161 3.03 3.26 -11.37
N ILE A 162 4.18 3.41 -12.02
CA ILE A 162 4.81 2.37 -12.85
C ILE A 162 5.68 1.45 -12.00
N TRP A 163 5.14 0.39 -11.40
CA TRP A 163 6.01 -0.48 -10.57
C TRP A 163 6.49 -1.77 -11.24
N SER A 164 5.98 -2.10 -12.42
CA SER A 164 6.54 -3.21 -13.18
C SER A 164 6.52 -2.88 -14.65
N VAL A 165 7.53 -3.41 -15.33
CA VAL A 165 7.75 -3.24 -16.75
C VAL A 165 8.13 -4.57 -17.38
N ASP A 166 7.74 -4.75 -18.63
CA ASP A 166 8.04 -5.91 -19.46
C ASP A 166 8.38 -5.45 -20.89
N TYR A 167 9.25 -6.21 -21.56
CA TYR A 167 9.58 -5.99 -22.97
C TYR A 167 9.90 -7.34 -23.60
N ASP A 168 9.24 -7.65 -24.72
CA ASP A 168 9.37 -8.93 -25.44
C ASP A 168 10.13 -8.81 -26.77
N GLY A 169 10.81 -7.68 -26.99
CA GLY A 169 11.50 -7.37 -28.25
C GLY A 169 10.63 -6.63 -29.26
N LYS A 170 9.30 -6.60 -29.07
CA LYS A 170 8.36 -5.92 -29.98
C LYS A 170 7.41 -4.97 -29.25
N ILE A 171 7.03 -5.30 -28.03
CA ILE A 171 6.00 -4.63 -27.25
C ILE A 171 6.58 -4.31 -25.88
N TYR A 172 6.59 -3.02 -25.56
CA TYR A 172 6.83 -2.53 -24.21
C TYR A 172 5.54 -2.59 -23.43
N ARG A 173 5.61 -3.09 -22.21
CA ARG A 173 4.48 -3.12 -21.28
C ARG A 173 4.86 -2.42 -20.00
N ILE A 174 4.00 -1.53 -19.55
CA ILE A 174 4.07 -0.92 -18.23
C ILE A 174 2.79 -1.27 -17.48
N ARG A 175 2.86 -1.27 -16.16
CA ARG A 175 1.68 -1.44 -15.33
C ARG A 175 1.37 -0.18 -14.54
N ASN A 176 0.09 0.04 -14.25
CA ASN A 176 -0.39 1.02 -13.27
C ASN A 176 -1.47 0.41 -12.35
N ARG A 177 -2.25 1.27 -11.67
CA ARG A 177 -3.41 0.94 -10.82
C ARG A 177 -4.52 0.16 -11.51
N HIS A 178 -4.81 0.52 -12.76
CA HIS A 178 -5.88 -0.06 -13.56
C HIS A 178 -5.49 -1.40 -14.16
N GLY A 179 -4.24 -1.53 -14.61
CA GLY A 179 -3.89 -2.65 -15.46
C GLY A 179 -2.51 -2.58 -16.07
N ILE A 180 -2.41 -3.23 -17.22
CA ILE A 180 -1.23 -3.28 -18.07
C ILE A 180 -1.54 -2.47 -19.33
N TYR A 181 -0.58 -1.66 -19.73
CA TYR A 181 -0.60 -0.85 -20.93
C TYR A 181 0.56 -1.24 -21.80
N LYS A 182 0.31 -1.29 -23.11
CA LYS A 182 1.31 -1.67 -24.10
C LYS A 182 1.64 -0.50 -25.03
N SER A 183 2.86 -0.50 -25.52
CA SER A 183 3.36 0.44 -26.51
C SER A 183 4.34 -0.26 -27.46
N HIS A 184 4.34 0.17 -28.72
CA HIS A 184 5.33 -0.27 -29.72
C HIS A 184 6.49 0.71 -29.87
N ASP A 185 6.32 1.96 -29.44
CA ASP A 185 7.24 3.07 -29.70
C ASP A 185 7.61 3.87 -28.43
N LEU A 186 7.11 3.44 -27.27
CA LEU A 186 7.18 4.08 -25.95
C LEU A 186 6.46 5.44 -25.86
N LYS A 187 5.77 5.88 -26.91
CA LYS A 187 5.05 7.16 -26.95
C LYS A 187 3.56 6.95 -26.82
N GLU A 188 3.00 6.07 -27.64
CA GLU A 188 1.57 5.75 -27.61
C GLU A 188 1.32 4.53 -26.76
N TRP A 189 0.47 4.67 -25.74
CA TRP A 189 0.14 3.63 -24.80
C TRP A 189 -1.35 3.29 -24.90
N SER A 190 -1.64 1.99 -25.03
CA SER A 190 -3.01 1.47 -25.09
C SER A 190 -3.22 0.43 -24.00
N PHE A 191 -4.43 0.38 -23.46
CA PHE A 191 -4.81 -0.60 -22.47
C PHE A 191 -4.75 -2.03 -23.03
N GLU A 192 -4.16 -2.96 -22.28
CA GLU A 192 -3.99 -4.35 -22.69
C GLU A 192 -4.72 -5.33 -21.77
N ASN A 193 -4.66 -5.14 -20.45
CA ASN A 193 -5.25 -6.09 -19.51
C ASN A 193 -5.62 -5.47 -18.15
N SER A 194 -6.80 -5.80 -17.63
CA SER A 194 -7.34 -5.22 -16.39
C SER A 194 -6.82 -5.88 -15.12
N GLY A 195 -6.61 -5.06 -14.08
CA GLY A 195 -6.18 -5.47 -12.76
C GLY A 195 -4.72 -5.11 -12.47
N PHE A 196 -4.44 -4.63 -11.27
CA PHE A 196 -3.10 -4.22 -10.86
C PHE A 196 -2.08 -5.36 -10.95
N ALA A 197 -1.05 -5.17 -11.76
CA ALA A 197 0.02 -6.13 -12.02
C ALA A 197 1.24 -5.87 -11.12
N TYR A 198 1.18 -6.28 -9.84
CA TYR A 198 2.22 -6.09 -8.80
C TYR A 198 3.65 -6.37 -9.29
N LYS A 199 3.83 -7.45 -10.04
CA LYS A 199 5.08 -7.80 -10.70
C LYS A 199 4.78 -8.48 -12.04
N MET A 200 5.57 -8.16 -13.05
CA MET A 200 5.61 -8.82 -14.34
C MET A 200 6.96 -9.50 -14.49
N VAL A 201 6.96 -10.79 -14.83
CA VAL A 201 8.15 -11.62 -14.97
C VAL A 201 8.03 -12.38 -16.28
N ARG A 202 8.95 -12.12 -17.21
CA ARG A 202 9.01 -12.84 -18.48
C ARG A 202 9.97 -14.01 -18.37
N MET A 203 9.50 -15.18 -18.80
CA MET A 203 10.31 -16.38 -18.98
C MET A 203 10.02 -16.90 -20.39
N ASP A 204 11.03 -16.84 -21.24
CA ASP A 204 10.91 -17.13 -22.67
C ASP A 204 9.74 -16.33 -23.29
N ASP A 205 8.82 -17.02 -23.97
CA ASP A 205 7.66 -16.41 -24.61
C ASP A 205 6.48 -16.15 -23.66
N THR A 206 6.63 -16.47 -22.37
CA THR A 206 5.55 -16.41 -21.38
C THR A 206 5.75 -15.28 -20.39
N LEU A 207 4.71 -14.47 -20.18
CA LEU A 207 4.71 -13.40 -19.19
C LEU A 207 3.82 -13.77 -18.00
N TYR A 208 4.44 -13.93 -16.84
CA TYR A 208 3.77 -14.16 -15.57
C TYR A 208 3.47 -12.82 -14.89
N VAL A 209 2.22 -12.65 -14.46
CA VAL A 209 1.75 -11.42 -13.83
C VAL A 209 1.19 -11.70 -12.45
N SER A 210 1.88 -11.17 -11.45
CA SER A 210 1.49 -11.19 -10.05
C SER A 210 0.47 -10.09 -9.77
N GLY A 211 -0.66 -10.43 -9.15
CA GLY A 211 -1.72 -9.49 -8.79
C GLY A 211 -1.63 -9.05 -7.32
N MET A 212 -1.89 -7.76 -7.06
CA MET A 212 -2.11 -7.22 -5.71
C MET A 212 -3.50 -6.58 -5.64
N GLY A 213 -4.46 -7.35 -5.14
CA GLY A 213 -5.89 -7.00 -5.13
C GLY A 213 -6.59 -7.41 -6.43
N ALA A 214 -5.82 -7.90 -7.41
CA ALA A 214 -6.27 -8.48 -8.66
C ALA A 214 -5.86 -9.96 -8.78
N PRO A 215 -6.48 -10.74 -9.67
CA PRO A 215 -6.03 -12.10 -9.98
C PRO A 215 -4.59 -12.13 -10.54
N ASN A 216 -3.88 -13.21 -10.25
CA ASN A 216 -2.67 -13.55 -11.00
C ASN A 216 -3.06 -13.93 -12.42
N ARG A 217 -2.21 -13.57 -13.39
CA ARG A 217 -2.47 -13.78 -14.82
C ARG A 217 -1.21 -14.27 -15.51
N ILE A 218 -1.42 -14.82 -16.70
CA ILE A 218 -0.38 -15.26 -17.60
C ILE A 218 -0.72 -14.76 -19.00
N LEU A 219 0.29 -14.32 -19.74
CA LEU A 219 0.20 -14.07 -21.17
C LEU A 219 1.13 -15.07 -21.86
N ASP A 220 0.53 -16.00 -22.60
CA ASP A 220 1.22 -17.00 -23.39
C ASP A 220 0.74 -16.92 -24.86
N LYS A 221 1.08 -17.94 -25.66
CA LYS A 221 0.62 -18.07 -27.06
C LYS A 221 -0.91 -18.09 -27.24
N ASN A 222 -1.66 -18.43 -26.19
CA ASN A 222 -3.12 -18.46 -26.19
C ASN A 222 -3.73 -17.13 -25.72
N GLY A 223 -2.90 -16.14 -25.39
CA GLY A 223 -3.32 -14.83 -24.90
C GLY A 223 -3.38 -14.74 -23.38
N TRP A 224 -4.16 -13.77 -22.90
CA TRP A 224 -4.29 -13.49 -21.47
C TRP A 224 -5.21 -14.51 -20.79
N ASN A 225 -4.67 -15.22 -19.80
CA ASN A 225 -5.41 -16.18 -19.01
C ASN A 225 -5.20 -15.95 -17.51
N LYS A 226 -6.15 -16.40 -16.68
CA LYS A 226 -5.98 -16.37 -15.23
C LYS A 226 -4.98 -17.45 -14.82
N LEU A 227 -4.02 -17.08 -13.97
CA LEU A 227 -3.03 -17.99 -13.44
C LEU A 227 -3.55 -18.58 -12.13
N GLU A 228 -4.19 -19.74 -12.23
CA GLU A 228 -4.70 -20.48 -11.07
C GLU A 228 -3.54 -21.07 -10.25
N HIS A 229 -3.78 -21.31 -8.96
CA HIS A 229 -2.85 -21.96 -8.03
C HIS A 229 -1.50 -21.25 -7.77
N ALA A 230 -1.20 -20.14 -8.42
CA ALA A 230 -0.07 -19.29 -8.08
C ALA A 230 -0.30 -18.56 -6.73
N PRO A 231 0.74 -18.40 -5.90
CA PRO A 231 0.61 -17.66 -4.67
C PRO A 231 0.26 -16.19 -4.93
N HIS A 232 -0.47 -15.59 -3.99
CA HIS A 232 -0.76 -14.18 -4.02
C HIS A 232 0.53 -13.34 -3.92
N MET A 233 0.62 -12.26 -4.70
CA MET A 233 1.73 -11.30 -4.66
C MET A 233 3.14 -11.91 -4.76
N PHE A 234 3.34 -12.90 -5.63
CA PHE A 234 4.70 -13.37 -5.92
C PHE A 234 5.58 -12.23 -6.48
N LYS A 235 6.85 -12.23 -6.08
CA LYS A 235 7.88 -11.26 -6.47
C LYS A 235 8.71 -11.75 -7.65
N ASP A 236 8.73 -13.05 -7.89
CA ASP A 236 9.43 -13.65 -9.02
C ASP A 236 8.82 -15.00 -9.42
N ALA A 237 9.12 -15.45 -10.65
CA ALA A 237 8.80 -16.77 -11.18
C ALA A 237 10.05 -17.36 -11.83
N PHE A 238 10.33 -18.64 -11.57
CA PHE A 238 11.54 -19.31 -12.07
C PHE A 238 11.32 -20.82 -12.24
N MET A 239 12.13 -21.46 -13.08
CA MET A 239 12.14 -22.91 -13.23
C MET A 239 12.86 -23.57 -12.06
N SER A 240 12.22 -24.56 -11.44
CA SER A 240 12.80 -25.40 -10.39
C SER A 240 12.27 -26.83 -10.53
N ASN A 241 13.17 -27.81 -10.66
CA ASN A 241 12.82 -29.23 -10.86
C ASN A 241 11.75 -29.44 -11.95
N GLU A 242 11.94 -28.84 -13.13
CA GLU A 242 11.03 -28.93 -14.29
C GLU A 242 9.63 -28.31 -14.07
N ALA A 243 9.39 -27.63 -12.95
CA ALA A 243 8.15 -26.92 -12.67
C ALA A 243 8.38 -25.42 -12.43
N ILE A 244 7.34 -24.62 -12.67
CA ILE A 244 7.37 -23.20 -12.32
C ILE A 244 7.23 -23.06 -10.80
N ALA A 245 8.25 -22.49 -10.18
CA ALA A 245 8.26 -22.05 -8.80
C ALA A 245 8.07 -20.54 -8.72
N TYR A 246 7.51 -20.08 -7.60
CA TYR A 246 7.23 -18.67 -7.36
C TYR A 246 7.95 -18.23 -6.09
N LEU A 247 8.66 -17.11 -6.17
CA LEU A 247 9.18 -16.44 -4.99
C LEU A 247 8.06 -15.58 -4.39
N ASN A 248 7.60 -15.90 -3.19
CA ASN A 248 6.64 -15.07 -2.46
C ASN A 248 7.07 -14.90 -1.00
N GLY A 249 6.53 -13.88 -0.31
CA GLY A 249 6.83 -13.65 1.11
C GLY A 249 6.13 -14.61 2.08
N HIS A 250 5.25 -15.49 1.59
CA HIS A 250 4.31 -16.24 2.43
C HIS A 250 4.40 -17.78 2.32
N LYS A 251 5.23 -18.35 1.42
CA LYS A 251 5.44 -19.82 1.36
C LYS A 251 6.86 -20.20 1.81
N ASN A 252 6.90 -21.11 2.78
CA ASN A 252 8.08 -21.56 3.52
C ASN A 252 8.82 -22.74 2.87
N THR A 253 8.73 -22.94 1.55
CA THR A 253 9.43 -24.06 0.88
C THR A 253 10.86 -23.71 0.48
N LEU A 254 11.21 -22.42 0.51
CA LEU A 254 12.59 -21.97 0.34
C LEU A 254 13.26 -21.89 1.72
N PRO A 255 14.57 -22.21 1.84
CA PRO A 255 15.31 -22.01 3.07
C PRO A 255 15.12 -20.56 3.52
N SER A 256 14.74 -20.36 4.79
CA SER A 256 14.66 -19.01 5.33
C SER A 256 16.06 -18.38 5.25
N PRO A 257 16.18 -17.11 4.80
CA PRO A 257 17.46 -16.41 4.85
C PRO A 257 18.00 -16.44 6.29
N HIS A 258 19.32 -16.44 6.44
CA HIS A 258 19.91 -16.47 7.78
C HIS A 258 19.48 -15.23 8.54
N PHE A 259 19.24 -15.36 9.85
CA PHE A 259 18.85 -14.21 10.68
C PHE A 259 19.89 -13.08 10.64
N SER A 260 21.15 -13.40 10.38
CA SER A 260 22.23 -12.42 10.11
C SER A 260 21.93 -11.48 8.96
N ASP A 261 21.07 -11.90 8.02
CA ASP A 261 20.73 -11.17 6.80
C ASP A 261 19.45 -10.35 7.01
N ALA A 262 18.83 -10.43 8.19
CA ALA A 262 17.64 -9.67 8.53
C ALA A 262 17.98 -8.17 8.64
N THR A 263 17.34 -7.37 7.79
CA THR A 263 17.41 -5.92 7.90
C THR A 263 16.42 -5.41 8.94
N LEU A 264 16.68 -4.23 9.51
CA LEU A 264 15.69 -3.54 10.37
C LEU A 264 14.34 -3.38 9.65
N TYR A 265 14.37 -3.11 8.35
CA TYR A 265 13.16 -3.05 7.52
C TYR A 265 12.38 -4.36 7.56
N SER A 266 13.04 -5.50 7.35
CA SER A 266 12.40 -6.82 7.38
C SER A 266 11.76 -7.09 8.75
N VAL A 267 12.48 -6.78 9.85
CA VAL A 267 11.96 -6.95 11.20
C VAL A 267 10.73 -6.07 11.44
N LEU A 268 10.82 -4.78 11.15
CA LEU A 268 9.69 -3.84 11.32
C LEU A 268 8.50 -4.23 10.44
N PHE A 269 8.74 -4.73 9.22
CA PHE A 269 7.69 -5.22 8.34
C PHE A 269 6.98 -6.44 8.93
N THR A 270 7.71 -7.43 9.46
CA THR A 270 7.12 -8.62 10.11
C THR A 270 6.39 -8.31 11.42
N LEU A 271 6.80 -7.25 12.12
CA LEU A 271 6.08 -6.74 13.29
C LEU A 271 4.80 -6.02 12.88
N HIS A 272 4.86 -5.21 11.81
CA HIS A 272 3.73 -4.45 11.30
C HIS A 272 2.64 -5.36 10.72
N ASP A 273 3.00 -6.36 9.93
CA ASP A 273 2.04 -7.30 9.32
C ASP A 273 1.60 -8.43 10.27
N GLY A 274 2.16 -8.49 11.48
CA GLY A 274 1.80 -9.47 12.51
C GLY A 274 2.37 -10.87 12.31
N SER A 275 3.08 -11.13 11.21
CA SER A 275 3.67 -12.44 10.91
C SER A 275 4.69 -12.89 11.94
N PHE A 276 5.24 -11.95 12.73
CA PHE A 276 6.13 -12.24 13.84
C PHE A 276 5.47 -13.06 14.98
N PHE A 277 4.17 -12.86 15.24
CA PHE A 277 3.47 -13.44 16.40
C PHE A 277 2.58 -14.65 16.05
N GLY A 278 2.23 -14.81 14.76
CA GLY A 278 1.41 -15.89 14.21
C GLY A 278 -0.02 -15.46 13.86
N ASP A 279 -0.80 -16.38 13.28
CA ASP A 279 -2.10 -16.08 12.65
C ASP A 279 -3.14 -15.45 13.59
N TRP A 280 -3.07 -15.73 14.90
CA TRP A 280 -3.98 -15.16 15.91
C TRP A 280 -3.76 -13.66 16.14
N TRP A 281 -2.62 -13.12 15.72
CA TRP A 281 -2.27 -11.71 15.91
C TRP A 281 -3.23 -10.75 15.18
N ALA A 282 -3.88 -11.21 14.12
CA ALA A 282 -4.95 -10.47 13.43
C ALA A 282 -6.03 -9.97 14.41
N TYR A 283 -6.41 -10.78 15.41
CA TYR A 283 -7.40 -10.37 16.41
C TYR A 283 -6.88 -9.29 17.36
N VAL A 284 -5.58 -9.28 17.67
CA VAL A 284 -4.95 -8.21 18.46
C VAL A 284 -4.92 -6.91 17.67
N ASN A 285 -4.59 -6.99 16.38
CA ASN A 285 -4.65 -5.87 15.46
C ASN A 285 -6.07 -5.29 15.40
N ASP A 286 -7.11 -6.14 15.30
CA ASP A 286 -8.51 -5.69 15.28
C ASP A 286 -8.91 -4.95 16.55
N ILE A 287 -8.61 -5.53 17.73
CA ILE A 287 -8.92 -4.91 19.02
C ILE A 287 -8.20 -3.56 19.13
N THR A 288 -6.95 -3.49 18.67
CA THR A 288 -6.17 -2.26 18.65
C THR A 288 -6.77 -1.23 17.71
N ALA A 289 -7.18 -1.63 16.51
CA ALA A 289 -7.82 -0.77 15.52
C ALA A 289 -9.18 -0.23 16.02
N ILE A 290 -10.02 -1.09 16.61
CA ILE A 290 -11.31 -0.71 17.20
C ILE A 290 -11.10 0.27 18.38
N THR A 291 -10.12 -0.02 19.23
CA THR A 291 -9.76 0.86 20.36
C THR A 291 -9.27 2.20 19.86
N LEU A 292 -8.42 2.22 18.83
CA LEU A 292 -7.95 3.45 18.19
C LEU A 292 -9.12 4.27 17.64
N ILE A 293 -10.04 3.66 16.89
CA ILE A 293 -11.23 4.33 16.36
C ILE A 293 -12.06 4.93 17.51
N PHE A 294 -12.30 4.16 18.57
CA PHE A 294 -13.03 4.63 19.75
C PHE A 294 -12.33 5.83 20.42
N LEU A 295 -11.01 5.77 20.59
CA LEU A 295 -10.21 6.85 21.17
C LEU A 295 -10.20 8.10 20.29
N LEU A 296 -10.15 7.95 18.96
CA LEU A 296 -10.20 9.07 18.02
C LEU A 296 -11.56 9.77 18.05
N ILE A 297 -12.66 9.00 18.05
CA ILE A 297 -14.02 9.55 18.14
C ILE A 297 -14.24 10.24 19.48
N SER A 298 -13.96 9.55 20.58
CA SER A 298 -14.15 10.09 21.94
C SER A 298 -13.23 11.29 22.22
N GLY A 299 -11.97 11.24 21.75
CA GLY A 299 -11.01 12.35 21.83
C GLY A 299 -11.46 13.57 21.03
N THR A 300 -12.02 13.38 19.84
CA THR A 300 -12.59 14.46 19.03
C THR A 300 -13.79 15.12 19.73
N ILE A 301 -14.69 14.32 20.32
CA ILE A 301 -15.82 14.83 21.11
C ILE A 301 -15.32 15.64 22.32
N LEU A 302 -14.31 15.14 23.02
CA LEU A 302 -13.70 15.83 24.15
C LEU A 302 -13.08 17.15 23.73
N TRP A 303 -12.33 17.18 22.62
CA TRP A 303 -11.75 18.40 22.06
C TRP A 303 -12.82 19.46 21.77
N MET A 304 -13.94 19.08 21.16
CA MET A 304 -15.06 19.98 20.90
C MET A 304 -15.63 20.57 22.20
N ARG A 305 -15.77 19.75 23.25
CA ARG A 305 -16.26 20.21 24.57
C ARG A 305 -15.26 21.18 25.23
N ILE A 306 -13.97 20.85 25.23
CA ILE A 306 -12.92 21.71 25.79
C ILE A 306 -12.87 23.05 25.05
N LYS A 307 -12.93 23.05 23.72
CA LYS A 307 -12.92 24.28 22.91
C LYS A 307 -14.14 25.15 23.18
N ARG A 308 -15.33 24.57 23.36
CA ARG A 308 -16.54 25.31 23.76
C ARG A 308 -16.36 25.97 25.12
N ILE A 309 -15.84 25.24 26.12
CA ILE A 309 -15.60 25.79 27.47
C ILE A 309 -14.56 26.92 27.46
N LEU A 310 -13.51 26.79 26.64
CA LEU A 310 -12.45 27.80 26.53
C LEU A 310 -12.84 29.03 25.69
N LYS A 311 -13.82 28.91 24.79
CA LYS A 311 -14.37 30.04 24.01
C LYS A 311 -15.44 30.83 24.77
N VAL A 312 -16.03 30.28 25.84
CA VAL A 312 -17.02 30.96 26.70
C VAL A 312 -16.33 31.75 27.82
N LYS A 313 -15.18 32.36 27.51
CA LYS A 313 -14.47 33.28 28.40
C LYS A 313 -14.12 34.55 27.66
#